data_AF-A0A2G9MQX1-F1
#
_entry.id   AF-A0A2G9MQX1-F1
#
_cell.length_a   1.000
_cell.length_b   1.000
_cell.length_c   1.000
_cell.angle_alpha   90.00
_cell.angle_beta   90.00
_cell.angle_gamma   90.00
#
_symmetry.space_group_name_H-M   'P 1'
#
loop_
_entity.id
_entity.type
_entity.pdbx_description
1 polymer ?
#
loop_
_entity_poly.entity_id
_entity_poly.type
_entity_poly.pdbx_seq_one_letter_code
_entity_poly.pdbx_strand_id
1 'polypeptide(L)'
;MNQNSLNQKVELYDPHPGFGGAVVPLPKIMKDLADGLNGKVMSLETALDEISLTAKKSGGYTRLVEEHEFIAFGYKEQSGREHFFRLIRYKKQN
;
A
#
# COMPACT_ATOMS: atom_id res chain seq x y z
N MET A 1 12.45 8.74 -9.29
CA MET A 1 10.99 8.64 -9.50
C MET A 1 10.68 9.35 -10.80
N ASN A 2 10.13 8.65 -11.80
CA ASN A 2 9.68 9.30 -13.04
C ASN A 2 8.36 10.02 -12.74
N GLN A 3 8.33 11.36 -12.85
CA GLN A 3 7.12 12.14 -12.57
C GLN A 3 5.89 11.74 -13.41
N ASN A 4 6.10 11.08 -14.55
CA ASN A 4 5.02 10.62 -15.44
C ASN A 4 4.20 9.43 -14.90
N SER A 5 4.73 8.61 -13.99
CA SER A 5 4.00 7.44 -13.47
C SER A 5 2.96 7.80 -12.40
N LEU A 6 3.14 8.91 -11.69
CA LEU A 6 2.29 9.30 -10.57
C LEU A 6 0.91 9.80 -11.02
N ASN A 7 0.86 10.54 -12.14
CA ASN A 7 -0.41 11.01 -12.72
C ASN A 7 -1.19 9.91 -13.46
N GLN A 8 -0.61 8.71 -13.61
CA GLN A 8 -1.25 7.63 -14.34
C GLN A 8 -2.43 7.06 -13.54
N LYS A 9 -3.58 6.89 -14.21
CA LYS A 9 -4.72 6.16 -13.65
C LYS A 9 -4.39 4.67 -13.57
N VAL A 10 -4.62 4.11 -12.39
CA VAL A 10 -4.43 2.70 -12.09
C VAL A 10 -5.71 2.14 -11.49
N GLU A 11 -5.98 0.87 -11.79
CA GLU A 11 -6.96 0.09 -11.03
C GLU A 11 -6.24 -0.54 -9.84
N LEU A 12 -6.73 -0.25 -8.63
CA LEU A 12 -6.25 -0.85 -7.41
C LEU A 12 -6.95 -2.19 -7.19
N TYR A 13 -6.19 -3.24 -6.92
CA TYR A 13 -6.75 -4.58 -6.78
C TYR A 13 -5.94 -5.44 -5.82
N ASP A 14 -6.51 -6.59 -5.46
CA ASP A 14 -5.83 -7.61 -4.65
C ASP A 14 -5.29 -7.01 -3.34
N PRO A 15 -6.19 -6.49 -2.46
CA PRO A 15 -5.79 -5.90 -1.20
C PRO A 15 -5.31 -7.04 -0.30
N HIS A 16 -4.04 -7.01 0.06
CA HIS A 16 -3.40 -8.02 0.91
C HIS A 16 -3.39 -9.44 0.31
N PRO A 17 -2.80 -9.66 -0.88
CA PRO A 17 -2.60 -11.02 -1.37
C PRO A 17 -1.46 -11.59 -0.54
N GLY A 18 -1.77 -12.47 0.39
CA GLY A 18 -0.74 -13.12 1.19
C GLY A 18 0.14 -14.01 0.31
N PHE A 19 1.44 -13.98 0.53
CA PHE A 19 2.17 -15.25 0.62
C PHE A 19 3.16 -15.19 1.78
N GLY A 20 2.86 -15.99 2.80
CA GLY A 20 3.81 -16.61 3.72
C GLY A 20 4.60 -15.71 4.66
N GLY A 21 4.03 -15.44 5.84
CA GLY A 21 4.83 -15.25 7.05
C GLY A 21 4.58 -13.95 7.80
N ALA A 22 3.45 -13.82 8.49
CA ALA A 22 3.42 -12.92 9.63
C ALA A 22 2.41 -13.44 10.65
N VAL A 23 2.93 -13.97 11.76
CA VAL A 23 2.25 -14.05 13.07
C VAL A 23 1.64 -12.69 13.48
N VAL A 24 1.98 -11.61 12.77
CA VAL A 24 1.62 -10.24 13.05
C VAL A 24 0.52 -9.77 12.09
N PRO A 25 -0.67 -9.42 12.62
CA PRO A 25 -1.76 -8.93 11.81
C PRO A 25 -1.43 -7.54 11.25
N LEU A 26 -1.91 -7.25 10.04
CA LEU A 26 -1.93 -5.89 9.51
C LEU A 26 -2.79 -5.01 10.44
N PRO A 27 -2.34 -3.78 10.78
CA PRO A 27 -3.16 -2.86 11.57
C PRO A 27 -4.54 -2.63 10.94
N LYS A 28 -5.59 -2.72 11.76
CA LYS A 28 -6.99 -2.66 11.28
C LYS A 28 -7.27 -1.45 10.38
N ILE A 29 -6.74 -0.28 10.74
CA ILE A 29 -6.90 0.95 9.94
C ILE A 29 -6.33 0.83 8.52
N MET A 30 -5.20 0.13 8.36
CA MET A 30 -4.59 -0.11 7.06
C MET A 30 -5.38 -1.15 6.26
N LYS A 31 -5.89 -2.17 6.94
CA LYS A 31 -6.78 -3.17 6.35
C LYS A 31 -8.06 -2.53 5.81
N ASP A 32 -8.76 -1.77 6.64
CA ASP A 32 -10.01 -1.09 6.27
C ASP A 32 -9.79 -0.15 5.08
N LEU A 33 -8.65 0.57 5.06
CA LEU A 33 -8.28 1.43 3.94
C LEU A 33 -8.12 0.63 2.65
N ALA A 34 -7.30 -0.41 2.65
CA ALA A 34 -7.00 -1.17 1.45
C ALA A 34 -8.21 -1.95 0.93
N ASP A 35 -9.07 -2.47 1.81
CA ASP A 35 -10.36 -3.03 1.43
C ASP A 35 -11.26 -1.98 0.76
N GLY A 36 -11.26 -0.74 1.28
CA GLY A 36 -12.01 0.38 0.70
C GLY A 36 -11.41 0.95 -0.59
N LEU A 37 -10.14 0.66 -0.90
CA LEU A 37 -9.48 1.03 -2.14
C LEU A 37 -9.61 -0.04 -3.23
N ASN A 38 -9.94 -1.28 -2.86
CA ASN A 38 -10.03 -2.39 -3.79
C ASN A 38 -11.08 -2.14 -4.89
N GLY A 39 -10.68 -2.33 -6.14
CA GLY A 39 -11.48 -2.11 -7.34
C GLY A 39 -11.61 -0.63 -7.74
N LYS A 40 -11.06 0.33 -6.96
CA LYS A 40 -11.12 1.74 -7.36
C LYS A 40 -10.13 2.05 -8.46
N VAL A 41 -10.51 2.98 -9.32
CA VAL A 41 -9.65 3.58 -10.34
C VAL A 41 -9.33 5.01 -9.94
N MET A 42 -8.05 5.30 -9.74
CA MET A 42 -7.57 6.63 -9.36
C MET A 42 -6.12 6.83 -9.82
N SER A 43 -5.56 8.05 -9.68
CA SER A 43 -4.14 8.24 -9.97
C SER A 43 -3.28 7.53 -8.93
N LEU A 44 -2.11 7.07 -9.35
CA LEU A 44 -1.15 6.44 -8.44
C LEU A 44 -0.71 7.42 -7.34
N GLU A 45 -0.61 8.71 -7.65
CA GLU A 45 -0.36 9.78 -6.69
C GLU A 45 -1.43 9.84 -5.60
N THR A 46 -2.71 9.93 -5.97
CA THR A 46 -3.80 10.02 -4.99
C THR A 46 -3.87 8.77 -4.13
N ALA A 47 -3.68 7.58 -4.72
CA ALA A 47 -3.60 6.34 -3.95
C ALA A 47 -2.43 6.37 -2.94
N LEU A 48 -1.25 6.80 -3.37
CA LEU A 48 -0.08 6.89 -2.50
C LEU A 48 -0.27 7.91 -1.37
N ASP A 49 -0.88 9.05 -1.64
CA ASP A 49 -1.16 10.08 -0.65
C ASP A 49 -2.14 9.61 0.42
N GLU A 50 -3.26 8.98 0.02
CA GLU A 50 -4.25 8.43 0.96
C GLU A 50 -3.63 7.35 1.87
N ILE A 51 -2.84 6.45 1.28
CA ILE A 51 -2.16 5.40 2.03
C ILE A 51 -1.07 5.99 2.94
N SER A 52 -0.31 6.97 2.46
CA SER A 52 0.76 7.60 3.24
C SER A 52 0.22 8.39 4.43
N LEU A 53 -0.90 9.09 4.25
CA LEU A 53 -1.58 9.79 5.33
C LEU A 53 -2.05 8.81 6.41
N THR A 54 -2.61 7.67 6.01
CA THR A 54 -3.10 6.65 6.93
C THR A 54 -1.97 5.89 7.62
N ALA A 55 -0.90 5.58 6.89
CA ALA A 55 0.29 4.93 7.43
C ALA A 55 0.91 5.76 8.56
N LYS A 56 1.04 7.09 8.38
CA LYS A 56 1.52 8.01 9.42
C LYS A 56 0.65 7.96 10.68
N LYS A 57 -0.68 7.92 10.53
CA LYS A 57 -1.62 7.79 11.67
C LYS A 57 -1.45 6.47 12.42
N SER A 58 -1.04 5.41 11.72
CA SER A 58 -0.75 4.09 12.30
C SER A 58 0.69 3.91 12.81
N GLY A 59 1.53 4.95 12.74
CA GLY A 59 2.95 4.88 13.14
C GLY A 59 3.85 4.14 12.15
N GLY A 60 3.40 3.98 10.90
CA GLY A 60 4.14 3.33 9.83
C GLY A 60 4.49 4.27 8.69
N TYR A 61 4.99 3.68 7.61
CA TYR A 61 5.40 4.35 6.39
C TYR A 61 4.93 3.56 5.17
N THR A 62 4.99 4.21 4.02
CA THR A 62 4.62 3.62 2.72
C THR A 62 5.83 3.50 1.82
N ARG A 63 5.77 2.53 0.91
CA ARG A 63 6.74 2.41 -0.18
C ARG A 63 6.03 2.00 -1.46
N LEU A 64 6.24 2.76 -2.53
CA LEU A 64 5.85 2.36 -3.87
C LEU A 64 6.89 1.35 -4.40
N VAL A 65 6.44 0.17 -4.83
CA VAL A 65 7.29 -0.88 -5.37
C VAL A 65 6.93 -1.07 -6.85
N GLU A 66 7.54 -0.24 -7.70
CA GLU A 66 7.18 -0.16 -9.13
C GLU A 66 7.44 -1.46 -9.90
N GLU A 67 8.55 -2.15 -9.60
CA GLU A 67 8.94 -3.41 -10.26
C GLU A 67 7.91 -4.55 -10.09
N HIS A 68 7.10 -4.47 -9.04
CA HIS A 68 6.10 -5.48 -8.70
C HIS A 68 4.66 -4.92 -8.66
N GLU A 69 4.50 -3.67 -9.06
CA GLU A 69 3.22 -2.97 -9.18
C GLU A 69 2.37 -3.05 -7.89
N PHE A 70 2.97 -2.72 -6.75
CA PHE A 70 2.23 -2.63 -5.50
C PHE A 70 2.67 -1.47 -4.62
N ILE A 71 1.76 -1.05 -3.72
CA ILE A 71 2.04 -0.13 -2.64
C ILE A 71 2.18 -0.95 -1.36
N ALA A 72 3.24 -0.69 -0.62
CA ALA A 72 3.56 -1.38 0.61
C ALA A 72 3.30 -0.51 1.83
N PHE A 73 2.99 -1.17 2.94
CA PHE A 73 2.95 -0.58 4.27
C PHE A 73 4.02 -1.24 5.13
N GLY A 74 4.83 -0.44 5.82
CA GLY A 74 5.80 -0.93 6.79
C GLY A 74 5.73 -0.19 8.11
N TYR A 75 6.10 -0.84 9.20
CA TYR A 75 6.27 -0.17 10.50
C TYR A 75 7.33 -0.87 11.33
N LYS A 76 7.89 -0.13 12.30
CA LYS A 76 8.91 -0.61 13.21
C LYS A 76 8.33 -0.71 14.62
N GLU A 77 8.45 -1.88 15.23
CA GLU A 77 8.12 -2.08 16.63
C GLU A 77 9.14 -1.39 17.54
N GLN A 78 8.78 -1.21 18.82
CA GLN A 78 9.72 -0.75 19.85
C GLN A 78 10.92 -1.70 20.03
N SER A 79 10.72 -2.99 19.75
CA SER A 79 11.78 -4.02 19.71
C SER A 79 12.84 -3.76 18.62
N GLY A 80 12.55 -2.87 17.68
CA GLY A 80 13.34 -2.63 16.49
C GLY A 80 12.99 -3.55 15.32
N ARG A 81 12.10 -4.54 15.52
CA ARG A 81 11.61 -5.41 14.45
C ARG A 81 10.80 -4.60 13.45
N GLU A 82 11.10 -4.79 12.17
CA GLU A 82 10.37 -4.18 11.07
C GLU A 82 9.40 -5.19 10.46
N HIS A 83 8.18 -4.74 10.20
CA HIS A 83 7.18 -5.49 9.46
C HIS A 83 6.86 -4.78 8.18
N PHE A 84 6.66 -5.55 7.12
CA PHE A 84 6.39 -5.04 5.79
C PHE A 84 5.30 -5.87 5.14
N PHE A 85 4.30 -5.18 4.59
CA PHE A 85 3.12 -5.78 3.99
C PHE A 85 2.98 -5.25 2.57
N ARG A 86 2.76 -6.16 1.62
CA ARG A 86 2.15 -5.78 0.35
C ARG A 86 0.70 -5.39 0.64
N LEU A 87 0.43 -4.10 0.63
CA LEU A 87 -0.87 -3.57 1.04
C LEU A 87 -1.90 -3.74 -0.08
N ILE A 88 -1.57 -3.24 -1.28
CA ILE A 88 -2.47 -3.31 -2.43
C ILE A 88 -1.67 -3.32 -3.73
N ARG A 89 -2.13 -4.11 -4.71
CA ARG A 89 -1.56 -4.10 -6.06
C ARG A 89 -2.24 -3.04 -6.90
N TYR A 90 -1.56 -2.60 -7.95
CA TYR A 90 -2.12 -1.71 -8.94
C TYR A 90 -1.75 -2.19 -10.34
N LYS A 91 -2.58 -1.87 -11.32
CA LYS A 91 -2.28 -2.12 -12.74
C LYS A 91 -2.69 -0.90 -13.52
N LYS A 92 -1.93 -0.63 -14.58
CA LYS A 92 -2.22 0.45 -15.51
C LYS A 92 -3.56 0.16 -16.20
N GLN A 93 -4.39 1.19 -16.35
CA GLN A 93 -5.47 1.13 -17.34
C GLN A 93 -4.84 1.27 -18.73
N ASN A 94 -5.07 0.27 -19.58
CA ASN A 94 -4.80 0.36 -21.02
C ASN A 94 -5.77 1.31 -21.69
#